data_AF-A0A7S0HMJ8-F1
#
_entry.id   AF-A0A7S0HMJ8-F1
#
_cell.length_a   1.000
_cell.length_b   1.000
_cell.length_c   1.000
_cell.angle_alpha   90.00
_cell.angle_beta   90.00
_cell.angle_gamma   90.00
#
_symmetry.space_group_name_H-M   'P 1'
#
loop_
_entity.id
_entity.type
_entity.pdbx_description
1 polymer ?
#
loop_
_entity_poly.entity_id
_entity_poly.type
_entity_poly.pdbx_seq_one_letter_code
_entity_poly.pdbx_strand_id
1 'polypeptide(L)'
;PPLKMGPRRKPTELPMLLLDDQIVGNAPYKKGTALLFGGWWRSASDGPNLAARLLPPLRWPDTLMALTYIRKVDACSSVASCGLNERFALLEGGSGSVRYELEEQLDAAQLLALMEASPHWPTIEAAFITSGRCRRVSANGYRCTGLKEKGNSYMAPVFGKPQLHVMHEIRAQSRLLRMLLENEAKRGSMYSAVIWSRLDFFWLRPHP
;
A
#
# COMPACT_ATOMS: atom_id res chain seq x y z
N PRO A 1 11.24 -53.32 5.23
CA PRO A 1 10.08 -53.29 4.30
C PRO A 1 9.79 -51.84 3.83
N PRO A 2 9.86 -51.55 2.52
CA PRO A 2 9.63 -50.20 2.01
C PRO A 2 8.12 -49.89 1.97
N LEU A 3 7.76 -48.70 2.46
CA LEU A 3 6.39 -48.16 2.44
C LEU A 3 5.94 -47.92 0.99
N LYS A 4 4.89 -48.61 0.56
CA LYS A 4 4.19 -48.32 -0.70
C LYS A 4 3.54 -46.94 -0.61
N MET A 5 4.07 -45.95 -1.35
CA MET A 5 3.36 -44.69 -1.57
C MET A 5 2.17 -44.94 -2.51
N GLY A 6 0.96 -44.66 -2.01
CA GLY A 6 -0.24 -44.60 -2.84
C GLY A 6 -0.19 -43.46 -3.86
N PRO A 7 -1.05 -43.49 -4.90
CA PRO A 7 -1.04 -42.49 -5.96
C PRO A 7 -1.29 -41.09 -5.39
N ARG A 8 -0.44 -40.12 -5.76
CA ARG A 8 -0.65 -38.70 -5.47
C ARG A 8 -2.02 -38.29 -6.01
N ARG A 9 -2.96 -37.94 -5.12
CA ARG A 9 -4.16 -37.20 -5.51
C ARG A 9 -3.70 -35.90 -6.15
N LYS A 10 -4.09 -35.65 -7.41
CA LYS A 10 -3.96 -34.34 -8.04
C LYS A 10 -4.62 -33.31 -7.11
N PRO A 11 -4.10 -32.06 -7.03
CA PRO A 11 -4.79 -31.00 -6.31
C PRO A 11 -6.20 -30.93 -6.86
N THR A 12 -7.20 -31.11 -5.98
CA THR A 12 -8.58 -30.80 -6.32
C THR A 12 -8.57 -29.34 -6.75
N GLU A 13 -8.81 -29.10 -8.03
CA GLU A 13 -9.07 -27.76 -8.53
C GLU A 13 -10.20 -27.20 -7.68
N LEU A 14 -9.88 -26.18 -6.88
CA LEU A 14 -10.90 -25.31 -6.32
C LEU A 14 -11.77 -24.91 -7.51
N PRO A 15 -13.10 -25.03 -7.44
CA PRO A 15 -13.93 -24.48 -8.48
C PRO A 15 -13.65 -22.98 -8.51
N MET A 16 -12.87 -22.55 -9.50
CA MET A 16 -12.96 -21.18 -9.98
C MET A 16 -14.42 -21.05 -10.36
N LEU A 17 -15.16 -20.31 -9.54
CA LEU A 17 -16.38 -19.64 -9.99
C LEU A 17 -15.93 -18.59 -11.02
N LEU A 18 -15.53 -19.07 -12.20
CA LEU A 18 -15.70 -18.35 -13.44
C LEU A 18 -17.21 -18.30 -13.63
N LEU A 19 -17.81 -17.25 -13.07
CA LEU A 19 -19.04 -16.71 -13.65
C LEU A 19 -18.65 -16.13 -14.99
N ASP A 20 -18.58 -17.01 -15.99
CA ASP A 20 -18.84 -16.69 -17.38
C ASP A 20 -20.29 -16.21 -17.45
N ASP A 21 -20.48 -14.92 -17.19
CA ASP A 21 -21.56 -14.11 -17.75
C ASP A 21 -21.36 -12.66 -17.31
N GLN A 22 -21.08 -11.79 -18.28
CA GLN A 22 -21.20 -10.33 -18.23
C GLN A 22 -20.11 -9.53 -17.48
N ILE A 23 -18.97 -9.34 -18.15
CA ILE A 23 -18.28 -8.02 -18.13
C ILE A 23 -19.06 -7.06 -19.05
N VAL A 24 -20.35 -6.89 -18.77
CA VAL A 24 -21.24 -5.91 -19.39
C VAL A 24 -22.07 -5.35 -18.25
N GLY A 25 -21.46 -4.52 -17.42
CA GLY A 25 -22.14 -3.99 -16.26
C GLY A 25 -21.25 -3.10 -15.43
N ASN A 26 -21.50 -1.79 -15.53
CA ASN A 26 -21.18 -0.81 -14.49
C ASN A 26 -21.81 -1.26 -13.16
N ALA A 27 -21.26 -2.26 -12.47
CA ALA A 27 -21.66 -2.52 -11.09
C ALA A 27 -21.14 -1.33 -10.28
N PRO A 28 -22.02 -0.42 -9.80
CA PRO A 28 -21.55 0.72 -9.03
C PRO A 28 -20.92 0.16 -7.75
N TYR A 29 -19.74 0.66 -7.39
CA TYR A 29 -19.15 0.36 -6.09
C TYR A 29 -20.19 0.59 -5.00
N LYS A 30 -20.25 -0.33 -4.03
CA LYS A 30 -21.21 -0.24 -2.93
C LYS A 30 -21.05 1.13 -2.25
N LYS A 31 -22.18 1.86 -2.13
CA LYS A 31 -22.22 3.18 -1.48
C LYS A 31 -21.53 3.09 -0.11
N GLY A 32 -20.66 4.07 0.18
CA GLY A 32 -19.88 4.08 1.41
C GLY A 32 -18.68 3.12 1.39
N THR A 33 -18.07 2.87 0.24
CA THR A 33 -16.74 2.25 0.14
C THR A 33 -15.67 3.36 0.06
N ALA A 34 -14.43 3.14 0.50
CA ALA A 34 -13.31 4.04 0.23
C ALA A 34 -12.18 3.28 -0.49
N LEU A 35 -11.48 3.97 -1.38
CA LEU A 35 -10.30 3.44 -2.06
C LEU A 35 -9.05 4.15 -1.58
N LEU A 36 -8.05 3.39 -1.16
CA LEU A 36 -6.81 3.89 -0.59
C LEU A 36 -5.62 3.47 -1.46
N PHE A 37 -4.87 4.45 -1.96
CA PHE A 37 -3.63 4.23 -2.70
C PHE A 37 -2.42 4.76 -1.95
N GLY A 38 -1.41 3.91 -1.76
CA GLY A 38 -0.13 4.28 -1.15
C GLY A 38 1.04 3.94 -2.05
N GLY A 39 2.01 4.85 -2.21
CA GLY A 39 3.22 4.52 -2.97
C GLY A 39 4.12 5.69 -3.36
N TRP A 40 5.17 5.37 -4.09
CA TRP A 40 6.04 6.35 -4.75
C TRP A 40 5.41 6.82 -6.06
N TRP A 41 5.27 8.13 -6.20
CA TRP A 41 4.86 8.81 -7.42
C TRP A 41 6.08 9.04 -8.31
N ARG A 42 6.06 8.44 -9.50
CA ARG A 42 7.09 8.67 -10.51
C ARG A 42 6.54 9.51 -11.65
N SER A 43 6.91 10.80 -11.68
CA SER A 43 6.40 11.76 -12.67
C SER A 43 6.84 11.44 -14.11
N ALA A 44 7.98 10.75 -14.26
CA ALA A 44 8.71 10.65 -15.53
C ALA A 44 8.41 9.41 -16.39
N SER A 45 7.75 8.37 -15.85
CA SER A 45 7.65 7.06 -16.54
C SER A 45 6.31 6.78 -17.22
N ASP A 46 5.25 7.47 -16.81
CA ASP A 46 3.92 7.26 -17.36
C ASP A 46 3.57 8.52 -18.14
N GLY A 47 3.33 8.42 -19.44
CA GLY A 47 2.91 9.56 -20.27
C GLY A 47 1.59 10.19 -19.78
N PRO A 48 1.09 11.23 -20.45
CA PRO A 48 -0.11 11.98 -20.03
C PRO A 48 -1.39 11.11 -19.92
N ASN A 49 -1.40 9.92 -20.50
CA ASN A 49 -2.56 9.04 -20.59
C ASN A 49 -2.54 7.87 -19.59
N LEU A 50 -2.05 8.08 -18.35
CA LEU A 50 -2.30 7.11 -17.28
C LEU A 50 -3.80 6.85 -17.13
N ALA A 51 -4.60 7.91 -17.21
CA ALA A 51 -6.05 7.89 -17.16
C ALA A 51 -6.69 6.94 -18.21
N ALA A 52 -6.16 6.93 -19.44
CA ALA A 52 -6.62 6.03 -20.51
C ALA A 52 -6.19 4.57 -20.32
N ARG A 53 -5.23 4.34 -19.40
CA ARG A 53 -4.77 3.01 -19.02
C ARG A 53 -5.45 2.50 -17.76
N LEU A 54 -6.23 3.32 -17.05
CA LEU A 54 -7.07 2.87 -15.93
C LEU A 54 -8.27 2.12 -16.51
N LEU A 55 -8.74 1.08 -15.82
CA LEU A 55 -10.01 0.43 -16.15
C LEU A 55 -11.14 1.49 -16.29
N PRO A 56 -12.01 1.39 -17.33
CA PRO A 56 -13.06 2.37 -17.65
C PRO A 56 -13.94 2.72 -16.44
N PRO A 57 -14.57 3.91 -16.42
CA PRO A 57 -14.74 4.75 -15.25
C PRO A 57 -15.46 3.99 -14.16
N LEU A 58 -14.64 3.36 -13.33
CA LEU A 58 -15.00 2.94 -12.01
C LEU A 58 -15.53 4.23 -11.39
N ARG A 59 -16.85 4.34 -11.24
CA ARG A 59 -17.49 5.47 -10.55
C ARG A 59 -17.12 5.32 -9.10
N TRP A 60 -15.88 5.70 -8.80
CA TRP A 60 -15.25 5.37 -7.56
C TRP A 60 -15.93 6.19 -6.46
N PRO A 61 -16.07 5.60 -5.28
CA PRO A 61 -16.37 6.36 -4.09
C PRO A 61 -15.12 7.13 -3.64
N ASP A 62 -15.14 7.78 -2.48
CA ASP A 62 -14.02 8.61 -2.02
C ASP A 62 -12.66 7.88 -2.14
N THR A 63 -11.73 8.55 -2.83
CA THR A 63 -10.40 8.02 -3.14
C THR A 63 -9.35 8.85 -2.40
N LEU A 64 -8.52 8.18 -1.62
CA LEU A 64 -7.46 8.80 -0.82
C LEU A 64 -6.11 8.28 -1.30
N MET A 65 -5.19 9.19 -1.60
CA MET A 65 -3.87 8.86 -2.14
C MET A 65 -2.77 9.43 -1.24
N ALA A 66 -2.02 8.56 -0.57
CA ALA A 66 -0.82 8.92 0.19
C ALA A 66 0.41 8.62 -0.67
N LEU A 67 0.86 9.63 -1.39
CA LEU A 67 1.95 9.54 -2.34
C LEU A 67 3.24 10.12 -1.77
N THR A 68 4.36 9.64 -2.30
CA THR A 68 5.69 10.15 -2.00
C THR A 68 6.41 10.53 -3.28
N TYR A 69 7.33 11.48 -3.25
CA TYR A 69 8.21 11.82 -4.39
C TYR A 69 9.67 11.87 -3.93
N ILE A 70 10.60 11.58 -4.83
CA ILE A 70 12.04 11.74 -4.60
C ILE A 70 12.46 13.01 -5.33
N ARG A 71 12.76 14.09 -4.59
CA ARG A 71 13.07 15.42 -5.15
C ARG A 71 14.12 15.39 -6.27
N LYS A 72 15.16 14.58 -6.11
CA LYS A 72 16.26 14.43 -7.08
C LYS A 72 15.88 13.64 -8.35
N VAL A 73 14.82 12.84 -8.30
CA VAL A 73 14.41 11.93 -9.40
C VAL A 73 13.18 12.45 -10.12
N ASP A 74 12.18 12.93 -9.38
CA ASP A 74 10.86 13.25 -9.93
C ASP A 74 10.71 14.71 -10.35
N ALA A 75 11.67 15.57 -9.98
CA ALA A 75 11.69 17.00 -10.29
C ALA A 75 10.37 17.74 -9.96
N CYS A 76 9.66 17.28 -8.94
CA CYS A 76 8.41 17.88 -8.47
C CYS A 76 8.37 17.92 -6.93
N SER A 77 7.45 18.70 -6.36
CA SER A 77 7.34 18.88 -4.90
C SER A 77 5.93 19.19 -4.38
N SER A 78 4.94 19.23 -5.26
CA SER A 78 3.56 19.57 -4.94
C SER A 78 2.61 18.82 -5.87
N VAL A 79 1.34 18.68 -5.46
CA VAL A 79 0.31 18.02 -6.28
C VAL A 79 0.27 18.59 -7.70
N ALA A 80 0.34 19.92 -7.81
CA ALA A 80 0.38 20.63 -9.09
C ALA A 80 1.66 20.37 -9.88
N SER A 81 2.85 20.56 -9.27
CA SER A 81 4.13 20.35 -9.99
C SER A 81 4.38 18.90 -10.37
N CYS A 82 3.74 17.95 -9.69
CA CYS A 82 3.80 16.52 -10.00
C CYS A 82 2.75 16.08 -11.05
N GLY A 83 1.89 17.00 -11.52
CA GLY A 83 0.86 16.73 -12.52
C GLY A 83 -0.21 15.74 -12.06
N LEU A 84 -0.45 15.62 -10.74
CA LEU A 84 -1.36 14.59 -10.21
C LEU A 84 -2.81 14.81 -10.65
N ASN A 85 -3.31 16.04 -10.58
CA ASN A 85 -4.69 16.37 -10.95
C ASN A 85 -4.96 16.02 -12.42
N GLU A 86 -4.06 16.38 -13.33
CA GLU A 86 -4.21 16.09 -14.76
C GLU A 86 -4.22 14.58 -15.03
N ARG A 87 -3.37 13.84 -14.32
CA ARG A 87 -3.19 12.39 -14.54
C ARG A 87 -4.29 11.55 -13.90
N PHE A 88 -4.93 12.06 -12.86
CA PHE A 88 -6.03 11.42 -12.14
C PHE A 88 -7.37 12.14 -12.33
N ALA A 89 -7.49 13.05 -13.30
CA ALA A 89 -8.70 13.81 -13.58
C ALA A 89 -9.94 12.92 -13.82
N LEU A 90 -9.75 11.72 -14.38
CA LEU A 90 -10.85 10.76 -14.57
C LEU A 90 -11.37 10.16 -13.25
N LEU A 91 -10.57 10.13 -12.19
CA LEU A 91 -11.03 9.77 -10.84
C LEU A 91 -11.85 10.91 -10.22
N GLU A 92 -11.51 12.16 -10.55
CA GLU A 92 -12.22 13.36 -10.06
C GLU A 92 -13.59 13.56 -10.74
N GLY A 93 -13.80 13.00 -11.94
CA GLY A 93 -15.08 13.06 -12.67
C GLY A 93 -16.18 12.12 -12.14
N GLY A 94 -15.93 11.36 -11.07
CA GLY A 94 -16.89 10.47 -10.44
C GLY A 94 -17.81 11.16 -9.41
N SER A 95 -18.65 10.38 -8.73
CA SER A 95 -19.50 10.85 -7.62
C SER A 95 -18.79 10.94 -6.26
N GLY A 96 -17.51 10.56 -6.20
CA GLY A 96 -16.67 10.60 -5.00
C GLY A 96 -15.70 11.78 -5.00
N SER A 97 -15.05 12.02 -3.87
CA SER A 97 -13.94 12.98 -3.77
C SER A 97 -12.60 12.29 -3.98
N VAL A 98 -11.66 12.92 -4.68
CA VAL A 98 -10.25 12.50 -4.70
C VAL A 98 -9.45 13.43 -3.79
N ARG A 99 -8.66 12.85 -2.89
CA ARG A 99 -7.79 13.60 -2.00
C ARG A 99 -6.38 13.06 -2.06
N TYR A 100 -5.44 13.97 -2.28
CA TYR A 100 -4.02 13.67 -2.28
C TYR A 100 -3.39 14.15 -0.98
N GLU A 101 -2.47 13.35 -0.46
CA GLU A 101 -1.37 13.85 0.34
C GLU A 101 -0.07 13.45 -0.34
N LEU A 102 0.79 14.43 -0.55
CA LEU A 102 2.07 14.24 -1.19
C LEU A 102 3.17 14.70 -0.23
N GLU A 103 4.22 13.90 -0.09
CA GLU A 103 5.38 14.22 0.74
C GLU A 103 6.67 13.79 0.05
N GLU A 104 7.80 14.36 0.46
CA GLU A 104 9.10 13.86 0.05
C GLU A 104 9.35 12.48 0.67
N GLN A 105 9.85 11.55 -0.13
CA GLN A 105 10.17 10.20 0.31
C GLN A 105 11.32 10.26 1.31
N LEU A 106 11.02 9.87 2.54
CA LEU A 106 12.00 9.82 3.62
C LEU A 106 13.05 8.73 3.38
N ASP A 107 14.28 8.99 3.77
CA ASP A 107 15.31 7.95 3.74
C ASP A 107 15.14 6.92 4.88
N ALA A 108 15.96 5.87 4.86
CA ALA A 108 15.91 4.80 5.85
C ALA A 108 16.17 5.30 7.29
N ALA A 109 17.05 6.29 7.49
CA ALA A 109 17.33 6.85 8.81
C ALA A 109 16.11 7.61 9.34
N GLN A 110 15.49 8.45 8.50
CA GLN A 110 14.31 9.22 8.85
C GLN A 110 13.11 8.32 9.17
N LEU A 111 12.90 7.27 8.38
CA LEU A 111 11.84 6.28 8.63
C LEU A 111 12.08 5.52 9.94
N LEU A 112 13.32 5.12 10.20
CA LEU A 112 13.69 4.44 11.43
C LEU A 112 13.47 5.34 12.65
N ALA A 113 13.93 6.59 12.58
CA ALA A 113 13.75 7.57 13.65
C ALA A 113 12.27 7.81 13.97
N LEU A 114 11.39 7.85 12.97
CA LEU A 114 9.96 8.02 13.19
C LEU A 114 9.31 6.82 13.89
N MET A 115 9.73 5.60 13.55
CA MET A 115 9.25 4.41 14.23
C MET A 115 9.77 4.35 15.66
N GLU A 116 11.03 4.73 15.88
CA GLU A 116 11.64 4.84 17.22
C GLU A 116 10.95 5.93 18.07
N ALA A 117 10.45 6.99 17.45
CA ALA A 117 9.68 8.03 18.11
C ALA A 117 8.21 7.65 18.36
N SER A 118 7.74 6.48 17.87
CA SER A 118 6.35 6.08 18.05
C SER A 118 6.06 5.73 19.52
N PRO A 119 4.84 6.00 20.03
CA PRO A 119 4.46 5.64 21.40
C PRO A 119 4.53 4.12 21.68
N HIS A 120 4.47 3.30 20.63
CA HIS A 120 4.56 1.85 20.74
C HIS A 120 6.00 1.33 20.72
N TRP A 121 6.98 2.19 20.44
CA TRP A 121 8.39 1.80 20.37
C TRP A 121 8.90 1.09 21.62
N PRO A 122 8.62 1.55 22.86
CA PRO A 122 9.10 0.85 24.05
C PRO A 122 8.61 -0.60 24.15
N THR A 123 7.40 -0.89 23.64
CA THR A 123 6.86 -2.26 23.61
C THR A 123 7.63 -3.13 22.60
N ILE A 124 7.91 -2.58 21.43
CA ILE A 124 8.67 -3.25 20.38
C ILE A 124 10.12 -3.50 20.85
N GLU A 125 10.74 -2.49 21.44
CA GLU A 125 12.09 -2.54 21.98
C GLU A 125 12.19 -3.63 23.06
N ALA A 126 11.27 -3.65 24.03
CA ALA A 126 11.23 -4.71 25.04
C ALA A 126 11.08 -6.11 24.43
N ALA A 127 10.20 -6.26 23.44
CA ALA A 127 9.92 -7.55 22.81
C ALA A 127 11.09 -8.10 21.97
N PHE A 128 11.82 -7.23 21.26
CA PHE A 128 12.79 -7.65 20.25
C PHE A 128 14.23 -7.23 20.55
N ILE A 129 14.45 -6.06 21.15
CA ILE A 129 15.80 -5.53 21.40
C ILE A 129 16.31 -6.01 22.75
N THR A 130 15.57 -5.73 23.83
CA THR A 130 15.94 -6.12 25.19
C THR A 130 15.99 -7.64 25.36
N SER A 131 15.18 -8.38 24.59
CA SER A 131 15.22 -9.84 24.55
C SER A 131 16.44 -10.43 23.82
N GLY A 132 17.33 -9.58 23.29
CA GLY A 132 18.54 -9.98 22.57
C GLY A 132 18.29 -10.50 21.14
N ARG A 133 17.06 -10.40 20.64
CA ARG A 133 16.68 -10.93 19.31
C ARG A 133 17.00 -9.97 18.18
N CYS A 134 17.08 -8.68 18.45
CA CYS A 134 17.42 -7.63 17.51
C CYS A 134 18.42 -6.67 18.15
N ARG A 135 19.43 -6.23 17.40
CA ARG A 135 20.38 -5.21 17.84
C ARG A 135 20.46 -4.10 16.82
N ARG A 136 20.60 -2.85 17.24
CA ARG A 136 20.89 -1.75 16.32
C ARG A 136 22.30 -1.96 15.74
N VAL A 137 22.44 -1.88 14.42
CA VAL A 137 23.74 -2.09 13.74
C VAL A 137 24.20 -0.87 12.96
N SER A 138 23.32 0.09 12.71
CA SER A 138 23.65 1.37 12.06
C SER A 138 22.56 2.41 12.36
N ALA A 139 22.78 3.64 11.89
CA ALA A 139 21.74 4.67 11.84
C ALA A 139 20.53 4.25 10.97
N ASN A 140 20.70 3.25 10.09
CA ASN A 140 19.70 2.86 9.09
C ASN A 140 19.07 1.49 9.35
N GLY A 141 19.37 0.83 10.48
CA GLY A 141 18.72 -0.46 10.72
C GLY A 141 19.20 -1.30 11.89
N TYR A 142 18.46 -2.40 12.04
CA TYR A 142 18.64 -3.43 13.05
C TYR A 142 19.13 -4.73 12.40
N ARG A 143 19.77 -5.58 13.20
CA ARG A 143 20.07 -6.96 12.83
C ARG A 143 19.34 -7.86 13.82
N CYS A 144 18.45 -8.69 13.30
CA CYS A 144 17.69 -9.63 14.10
C CYS A 144 18.17 -11.08 13.87
N THR A 145 18.22 -11.87 14.94
CA THR A 145 18.63 -13.28 14.95
C THR A 145 17.66 -14.09 15.83
N GLY A 146 17.56 -15.40 15.60
CA GLY A 146 16.82 -16.31 16.49
C GLY A 146 15.30 -16.12 16.52
N LEU A 147 14.70 -15.45 15.54
CA LEU A 147 13.25 -15.33 15.39
C LEU A 147 12.67 -16.68 14.97
N LYS A 148 12.12 -17.42 15.95
CA LYS A 148 11.48 -18.72 15.73
C LYS A 148 10.29 -18.55 14.78
N GLU A 149 10.16 -19.48 13.82
CA GLU A 149 9.26 -19.46 12.65
C GLU A 149 9.74 -18.63 11.45
N LYS A 150 10.82 -19.07 10.80
CA LYS A 150 11.19 -18.71 9.40
C LYS A 150 10.98 -17.21 9.02
N GLY A 151 11.22 -16.28 9.95
CA GLY A 151 11.28 -14.84 9.68
C GLY A 151 9.99 -14.02 9.77
N ASN A 152 8.87 -14.57 10.25
CA ASN A 152 7.57 -13.86 10.27
C ASN A 152 7.12 -13.37 11.66
N SER A 153 7.99 -12.78 12.49
CA SER A 153 7.41 -11.74 13.37
C SER A 153 7.09 -10.58 12.43
N TYR A 154 5.86 -10.09 12.38
CA TYR A 154 5.40 -9.10 11.38
C TYR A 154 6.33 -7.87 11.27
N MET A 155 7.07 -7.57 12.34
CA MET A 155 8.07 -6.49 12.40
C MET A 155 9.53 -6.95 12.14
N ALA A 156 9.83 -8.25 12.07
CA ALA A 156 11.17 -8.72 11.67
C ALA A 156 11.61 -8.25 10.29
N PRO A 157 10.75 -8.25 9.26
CA PRO A 157 11.11 -7.70 7.95
C PRO A 157 11.38 -6.20 8.03
N VAL A 158 10.66 -5.49 8.91
CA VAL A 158 10.87 -4.06 9.19
C VAL A 158 12.26 -3.80 9.77
N PHE A 159 12.67 -4.61 10.74
CA PHE A 159 13.96 -4.42 11.42
C PHE A 159 15.15 -5.00 10.67
N GLY A 160 14.99 -6.17 10.06
CA GLY A 160 16.09 -7.03 9.63
C GLY A 160 16.58 -6.80 8.20
N LYS A 161 15.83 -6.08 7.36
CA LYS A 161 16.21 -5.80 5.97
C LYS A 161 15.82 -4.38 5.55
N PRO A 162 16.73 -3.38 5.67
CA PRO A 162 16.45 -1.99 5.29
C PRO A 162 16.19 -1.78 3.79
N GLN A 163 16.50 -2.78 2.96
CA GLN A 163 16.21 -2.79 1.53
C GLN A 163 14.73 -3.12 1.23
N LEU A 164 14.00 -3.67 2.19
CA LEU A 164 12.58 -3.92 2.00
C LEU A 164 11.85 -2.58 2.12
N HIS A 165 11.07 -2.23 1.10
CA HIS A 165 10.24 -1.02 1.06
C HIS A 165 9.10 -0.99 2.10
N VAL A 166 9.11 -1.90 3.09
CA VAL A 166 8.06 -2.10 4.10
C VAL A 166 7.87 -0.84 4.95
N MET A 167 8.94 -0.12 5.29
CA MET A 167 8.82 1.11 6.07
C MET A 167 8.10 2.24 5.33
N HIS A 168 8.30 2.33 4.02
CA HIS A 168 7.52 3.24 3.18
C HIS A 168 6.05 2.83 3.11
N GLU A 169 5.79 1.53 3.05
CA GLU A 169 4.43 0.98 3.00
C GLU A 169 3.67 1.24 4.31
N ILE A 170 4.29 0.98 5.47
CA ILE A 170 3.74 1.29 6.80
C ILE A 170 3.46 2.79 6.92
N ARG A 171 4.37 3.65 6.45
CA ARG A 171 4.17 5.10 6.43
C ARG A 171 2.97 5.50 5.57
N ALA A 172 2.85 4.95 4.37
CA ALA A 172 1.72 5.21 3.48
C ALA A 172 0.39 4.76 4.10
N GLN A 173 0.35 3.56 4.70
CA GLN A 173 -0.83 3.05 5.40
C GLN A 173 -1.23 3.93 6.58
N SER A 174 -0.28 4.36 7.42
CA SER A 174 -0.54 5.28 8.53
C SER A 174 -1.17 6.59 8.07
N ARG A 175 -0.64 7.19 7.00
CA ARG A 175 -1.19 8.41 6.40
C ARG A 175 -2.60 8.19 5.83
N LEU A 176 -2.82 7.08 5.13
CA LEU A 176 -4.12 6.72 4.57
C LEU A 176 -5.17 6.48 5.65
N LEU A 177 -4.82 5.81 6.75
CA LEU A 177 -5.72 5.62 7.89
C LEU A 177 -6.11 6.96 8.52
N ARG A 178 -5.16 7.89 8.71
CA ARG A 178 -5.50 9.24 9.18
C ARG A 178 -6.44 9.95 8.20
N MET A 179 -6.14 9.94 6.91
CA MET A 179 -6.99 10.56 5.89
C MET A 179 -8.40 9.96 5.88
N LEU A 180 -8.52 8.64 6.05
CA LEU A 180 -9.78 7.91 6.14
C LEU A 180 -10.61 8.41 7.31
N LEU A 181 -10.02 8.46 8.52
CA LEU A 181 -10.69 8.93 9.73
C LEU A 181 -11.16 10.40 9.61
N GLU A 182 -10.32 11.26 9.02
CA GLU A 182 -10.71 12.65 8.74
C GLU A 182 -11.88 12.74 7.75
N ASN A 183 -11.94 11.86 6.76
CA ASN A 183 -13.04 11.80 5.81
C ASN A 183 -14.32 11.24 6.44
N GLU A 184 -14.24 10.19 7.25
CA GLU A 184 -15.39 9.66 8.00
C GLU A 184 -15.97 10.70 8.95
N ALA A 185 -15.10 11.46 9.64
CA ALA A 185 -15.50 12.57 10.49
C ALA A 185 -16.25 13.66 9.70
N LYS A 186 -15.74 14.06 8.53
CA LYS A 186 -16.42 15.04 7.65
C LYS A 186 -17.76 14.52 7.11
N ARG A 187 -17.84 13.22 6.80
CA ARG A 187 -19.06 12.57 6.30
C ARG A 187 -20.10 12.31 7.37
N GLY A 188 -19.71 12.33 8.65
CA GLY A 188 -20.56 11.95 9.78
C GLY A 188 -20.93 10.45 9.80
N SER A 189 -20.23 9.61 9.04
CA SER A 189 -20.48 8.18 8.95
C SER A 189 -19.23 7.42 8.53
N MET A 190 -19.10 6.19 9.04
CA MET A 190 -18.00 5.28 8.68
C MET A 190 -18.20 4.70 7.28
N TYR A 191 -17.10 4.35 6.63
CA TYR A 191 -17.14 3.55 5.42
C TYR A 191 -17.55 2.11 5.74
N SER A 192 -18.44 1.55 4.93
CA SER A 192 -18.87 0.15 4.99
C SER A 192 -17.83 -0.83 4.42
N ALA A 193 -16.89 -0.33 3.62
CA ALA A 193 -15.76 -1.09 3.10
C ALA A 193 -14.59 -0.15 2.79
N VAL A 194 -13.37 -0.66 2.96
CA VAL A 194 -12.14 0.05 2.59
C VAL A 194 -11.29 -0.89 1.77
N ILE A 195 -10.92 -0.45 0.58
CA ILE A 195 -10.03 -1.19 -0.32
C ILE A 195 -8.70 -0.48 -0.31
N TRP A 196 -7.65 -1.19 0.10
CA TRP A 196 -6.29 -0.69 0.02
C TRP A 196 -5.55 -1.36 -1.11
N SER A 197 -4.86 -0.57 -1.90
CA SER A 197 -3.94 -1.03 -2.93
C SER A 197 -2.65 -0.25 -2.85
N ARG A 198 -1.53 -0.95 -3.06
CA ARG A 198 -0.30 -0.28 -3.48
C ARG A 198 -0.55 0.38 -4.82
N LEU A 199 -0.01 1.57 -5.01
CA LEU A 199 0.03 2.18 -6.33
C LEU A 199 1.13 1.51 -7.15
N ASP A 200 0.81 0.36 -7.74
CA ASP A 200 1.62 -0.28 -8.76
C ASP A 200 0.91 -0.08 -10.12
N PHE A 201 1.43 0.81 -10.98
CA PHE A 201 0.80 1.20 -12.25
C PHE A 201 0.56 0.03 -13.23
N PHE A 202 1.15 -1.14 -12.97
CA PHE A 202 0.85 -2.37 -13.72
C PHE A 202 -0.60 -2.84 -13.52
N TRP A 203 -1.19 -2.61 -12.35
CA TRP A 203 -2.50 -3.14 -11.98
C TRP A 203 -3.66 -2.40 -12.65
N LEU A 204 -3.38 -1.20 -13.15
CA LEU A 204 -4.42 -0.35 -13.72
C LEU A 204 -4.68 -0.70 -15.19
N ARG A 205 -3.73 -1.37 -15.87
CA ARG A 205 -3.83 -1.77 -17.28
C ARG A 205 -4.98 -2.77 -17.49
N PRO A 206 -5.69 -2.72 -18.62
CA PRO A 206 -6.55 -3.81 -19.05
C PRO A 206 -5.74 -5.13 -19.08
N HIS A 207 -6.29 -6.19 -18.52
CA HIS A 207 -5.72 -7.53 -18.66
C HIS A 207 -5.81 -7.94 -20.15
N PRO A 208 -4.74 -8.49 -20.76
CA PRO A 208 -4.79 -8.98 -22.14
C PRO A 208 -5.73 -10.18 -22.30
#